data_AF-A0AAV0ASN0-F1
#
_entry.id   AF-A0AAV0ASN0-F1
#
_cell.length_a   1.000
_cell.length_b   1.000
_cell.length_c   1.000
_cell.angle_alpha   90.00
_cell.angle_beta   90.00
_cell.angle_gamma   90.00
#
_symmetry.space_group_name_H-M   'P 1'
#
loop_
_entity.id
_entity.type
_entity.pdbx_description
1 polymer ?
#
loop_
_entity_poly.entity_id
_entity_poly.type
_entity_poly.pdbx_seq_one_letter_code
_entity_poly.pdbx_strand_id
1 'polypeptide(L)' 'QSMCGYIIMLYGVQLVWPSKRQTLVATSTAHEELMSIAYAVRESVWLKCTME' A
#
# COMPACT_ATOMS: atom_id res chain seq x y z
N GLN A 1 -16.67 -7.16 3.89
CA GLN A 1 -15.64 -6.22 4.41
C GLN A 1 -14.38 -6.48 3.61
N SER A 2 -13.84 -5.45 2.96
CA SER A 2 -12.70 -5.51 2.03
C SER A 2 -11.37 -5.23 2.74
N MET A 3 -10.30 -5.92 2.34
CA MET A 3 -8.96 -5.81 2.92
C MET A 3 -7.96 -5.54 1.78
N CYS A 4 -7.27 -4.39 1.80
CA CYS A 4 -6.07 -4.22 0.99
C CYS A 4 -4.82 -4.37 1.85
N GLY A 5 -3.84 -5.10 1.34
CA GLY A 5 -2.48 -5.09 1.84
C GLY A 5 -1.51 -4.77 0.71
N TYR A 6 -0.36 -4.21 1.05
CA TYR A 6 0.77 -4.07 0.15
C TYR A 6 2.07 -4.29 0.93
N ILE A 7 3.14 -4.60 0.20
CA ILE A 7 4.46 -4.83 0.77
C ILE A 7 5.45 -3.93 0.03
N ILE A 8 6.21 -3.14 0.78
CA ILE A 8 7.33 -2.36 0.24
C ILE A 8 8.63 -3.04 0.65
N MET A 9 9.42 -3.43 -0.34
CA MET A 9 10.77 -3.97 -0.15
C MET A 9 11.80 -2.94 -0.61
N LEU A 10 12.79 -2.66 0.22
CA LEU A 10 13.93 -1.80 -0.11
C LEU A 10 15.22 -2.58 0.12
N TYR A 11 16.07 -2.68 -0.91
CA TYR A 11 17.33 -3.44 -0.87
C TYR A 11 17.19 -4.89 -0.37
N GLY A 12 16.05 -5.53 -0.65
CA GLY A 12 15.75 -6.89 -0.19
C GLY A 12 15.27 -6.99 1.27
N VAL A 13 15.13 -5.86 1.97
CA VAL A 13 14.56 -5.78 3.32
C VAL A 13 13.10 -5.34 3.23
N GLN A 14 12.22 -6.05 3.94
CA GLN A 14 10.81 -5.67 4.04
C GLN A 14 10.68 -4.48 5.00
N LEU A 15 10.30 -3.31 4.46
CA LEU A 15 10.18 -2.07 5.24
C LEU A 15 8.78 -1.87 5.81
N VAL A 16 7.76 -2.05 4.97
CA VAL A 16 6.38 -1.72 5.32
C VAL A 16 5.45 -2.83 4.83
N TRP A 17 4.59 -3.31 5.74
CA TRP A 17 3.52 -4.26 5.44
C TRP A 17 2.25 -3.92 6.23
N PRO A 18 1.51 -2.91 5.81
CA PRO A 18 0.25 -2.58 6.44
C PRO A 18 -0.85 -3.41 5.77
N SER A 19 -1.56 -4.20 6.56
CA SER A 19 -2.86 -4.75 6.16
C SER A 19 -3.93 -3.77 6.64
N LYS A 20 -4.42 -2.91 5.75
CA LYS A 20 -5.48 -1.96 6.08
C LYS A 20 -6.82 -2.50 5.62
N ARG A 21 -7.75 -2.56 6.57
CA ARG A 21 -9.17 -2.74 6.27
C ARG A 21 -9.63 -1.51 5.50
N GLN A 22 -10.13 -1.69 4.29
CA GLN A 22 -10.63 -0.55 3.53
C GLN A 22 -11.90 -0.02 4.20
N THR A 23 -11.88 1.27 4.55
CA THR A 23 -13.04 1.98 5.12
C THR A 23 -14.17 2.10 4.10
N LEU A 24 -13.81 2.13 2.81
CA LEU A 24 -14.74 2.08 1.68
C LEU A 24 -14.91 0.62 1.26
N VAL A 25 -16.16 0.16 1.16
CA VAL A 25 -16.43 -1.14 0.56
C VAL A 25 -16.06 -1.02 -0.92
N ALA A 26 -14.97 -1.68 -1.32
CA ALA A 26 -14.66 -1.78 -2.72
C ALA A 26 -15.77 -2.58 -3.40
N THR A 27 -16.48 -1.92 -4.32
CA THR A 27 -17.55 -2.55 -5.10
C THR A 27 -16.99 -3.63 -6.05
N SER A 28 -15.65 -3.74 -6.19
CA SER A 28 -14.93 -4.70 -7.02
C SER A 28 -13.50 -4.93 -6.53
N THR A 29 -12.96 -6.13 -6.73
CA THR A 29 -11.56 -6.48 -6.42
C THR A 29 -10.56 -5.56 -7.13
N ALA A 30 -10.86 -5.07 -8.34
CA ALA A 30 -9.99 -4.14 -9.06
C ALA A 30 -9.81 -2.80 -8.33
N HIS A 31 -10.83 -2.35 -7.59
CA HIS A 31 -10.74 -1.13 -6.80
C HIS A 31 -9.84 -1.32 -5.57
N GLU A 32 -9.84 -2.50 -4.97
CA GLU A 32 -8.94 -2.86 -3.85
C GLU A 32 -7.47 -2.86 -4.29
N GLU A 33 -7.19 -3.46 -5.45
CA GLU A 33 -5.84 -3.52 -6.02
C GLU A 33 -5.32 -2.14 -6.42
N LEU A 34 -6.18 -1.27 -6.95
CA LEU A 34 -5.81 0.13 -7.26
C LEU A 34 -5.52 0.93 -5.99
N MET A 35 -6.31 0.74 -4.93
CA MET A 35 -6.05 1.37 -3.64
C MET A 35 -4.74 0.89 -3.04
N SER A 36 -4.47 -0.43 -3.04
CA SER A 36 -3.23 -0.99 -2.47
C SER A 36 -1.99 -0.41 -3.16
N ILE A 37 -2.01 -0.31 -4.49
CA ILE A 37 -0.95 0.31 -5.30
C ILE A 37 -0.82 1.81 -4.98
N ALA A 38 -1.92 2.55 -4.91
CA ALA A 38 -1.88 3.98 -4.62
C ALA A 38 -1.27 4.27 -3.24
N TYR A 39 -1.59 3.45 -2.23
CA TYR A 39 -0.97 3.54 -0.91
C TYR A 39 0.51 3.16 -0.94
N ALA A 40 0.88 2.09 -1.64
CA ALA A 40 2.28 1.67 -1.78
C ALA A 40 3.14 2.75 -2.46
N VAL A 41 2.63 3.39 -3.52
CA VAL A 41 3.33 4.48 -4.21
C VAL A 41 3.45 5.73 -3.32
N ARG A 42 2.39 6.07 -2.58
CA ARG A 42 2.46 7.20 -1.65
C ARG A 42 3.53 6.99 -0.58
N GLU A 43 3.58 5.80 0.01
CA GLU A 43 4.59 5.48 1.03
C GLU A 43 6.00 5.40 0.44
N SER A 44 6.17 4.87 -0.78
CA SER A 44 7.49 4.81 -1.41
C SER A 44 8.03 6.20 -1.78
N VAL A 45 7.16 7.12 -2.23
CA VAL A 45 7.53 8.53 -2.45
C VAL A 45 7.89 9.21 -1.13
N TRP A 46 7.13 8.97 -0.07
CA TRP A 46 7.44 9.52 1.25
C TRP A 46 8.77 8.99 1.82
N LEU A 47 9.02 7.69 1.70
CA LEU A 47 10.29 7.05 2.05
C LEU A 47 11.45 7.65 1.27
N LYS A 48 11.28 7.85 -0.05
CA LYS A 48 12.30 8.49 -0.88
C LYS A 48 12.61 9.91 -0.41
N CYS A 49 11.59 10.74 -0.17
CA CYS A 49 11.76 12.11 0.31
C CYS A 49 12.36 12.19 1.73
N THR A 50 12.16 11.17 2.56
CA THR A 50 12.70 11.12 3.94
C THR A 50 14.15 10.61 3.97
N MET A 51 14.57 9.86 2.95
CA MET A 51 15.92 9.31 2.83
C MET A 51 16.89 10.24 2.08
N GLU A 52 16.40 11.33 1.48
CA GLU A 52 17.19 12.45 0.96
C GLU A 52 17.44 13.49 2.06
#